data_AF-A0A2E0WW18-F1
#
_entry.id   AF-A0A2E0WW18-F1
#
_cell.length_a   1.000
_cell.length_b   1.000
_cell.length_c   1.000
_cell.angle_alpha   90.00
_cell.angle_beta   90.00
_cell.angle_gamma   90.00
#
_symmetry.space_group_name_H-M   'P 1'
#
loop_
_entity.id
_entity.type
_entity.pdbx_description
1 polymer ?
#
loop_
_entity_poly.entity_id
_entity_poly.type
_entity_poly.pdbx_seq_one_letter_code
_entity_poly.pdbx_strand_id
1 'polypeptide(L)'
;MQDGDAYALAMYCGGLAVECLLRAFRWQEDQFFDGRHDLSDLLSASKILGINDDYMRRRGKTDEEIREAAMEFRSAMNEIVVLWHNNLRFASEKSLKAHLVRIHRVQGVKGDPLKKNASDLMDAVQRIVNRGFVLWDSQKKS
;
A
#
# COMPACT_ATOMS: atom_id res chain seq x y z
N MET A 1 -4.59 -27.63 -6.49
CA MET A 1 -3.80 -26.48 -6.02
C MET A 1 -3.37 -26.80 -4.60
N GLN A 2 -2.08 -26.82 -4.31
CA GLN A 2 -1.61 -26.93 -2.93
C GLN A 2 -1.70 -25.54 -2.29
N ASP A 3 -2.11 -25.48 -1.02
CA ASP A 3 -2.05 -24.25 -0.23
C ASP A 3 -0.60 -23.73 -0.23
N GLY A 4 -0.38 -22.56 -0.83
CA GLY A 4 0.94 -21.93 -0.95
C GLY A 4 1.29 -21.35 -2.33
N ASP A 5 0.53 -21.67 -3.38
CA ASP A 5 0.86 -21.26 -4.77
C ASP A 5 0.32 -19.88 -5.20
N ALA A 6 -0.18 -19.06 -4.27
CA ALA A 6 -0.89 -17.82 -4.59
C ALA A 6 -0.37 -16.57 -3.86
N TYR A 7 0.77 -16.63 -3.15
CA TYR A 7 1.31 -15.47 -2.44
C TYR A 7 1.78 -14.39 -3.41
N ALA A 8 2.47 -14.77 -4.50
CA ALA A 8 2.90 -13.81 -5.51
C ALA A 8 1.70 -13.06 -6.14
N LEU A 9 0.63 -13.80 -6.45
CA LEU A 9 -0.61 -13.23 -6.98
C LEU A 9 -1.33 -12.35 -5.95
N ALA A 10 -1.43 -12.81 -4.70
CA ALA A 10 -2.06 -12.04 -3.63
C ALA A 10 -1.33 -10.71 -3.39
N MET A 11 0.01 -10.76 -3.30
CA MET A 11 0.84 -9.56 -3.16
C MET A 11 0.66 -8.63 -4.37
N TYR A 12 0.67 -9.16 -5.59
CA TYR A 12 0.42 -8.39 -6.80
C TYR A 12 -0.93 -7.66 -6.75
N CYS A 13 -2.02 -8.39 -6.49
CA CYS A 13 -3.36 -7.84 -6.39
C CYS A 13 -3.48 -6.80 -5.26
N GLY A 14 -2.83 -7.04 -4.12
CA GLY A 14 -2.81 -6.11 -2.99
C GLY A 14 -2.17 -4.77 -3.34
N GLY A 15 -0.97 -4.78 -3.94
CA GLY A 15 -0.36 -3.53 -4.37
C GLY A 15 -1.09 -2.86 -5.53
N LEU A 16 -1.71 -3.62 -6.44
CA LEU A 16 -2.58 -3.06 -7.49
C LEU A 16 -3.80 -2.34 -6.89
N ALA A 17 -4.40 -2.87 -5.81
CA ALA A 17 -5.49 -2.19 -5.12
C ALA A 17 -5.06 -0.84 -4.54
N VAL A 18 -3.86 -0.77 -3.96
CA VAL A 18 -3.27 0.49 -3.47
C VAL A 18 -2.97 1.44 -4.62
N GLU A 19 -2.41 0.95 -5.73
CA GLU A 19 -2.18 1.75 -6.93
C GLU A 19 -3.49 2.37 -7.46
N CYS A 20 -4.55 1.56 -7.59
CA CYS A 20 -5.88 2.01 -8.01
C CYS A 20 -6.44 3.08 -7.08
N LEU A 21 -6.30 2.91 -5.76
CA LEU A 21 -6.73 3.90 -4.78
C LEU A 21 -6.00 5.23 -4.97
N LEU A 22 -4.67 5.21 -5.03
CA LEU A 22 -3.87 6.43 -5.18
C LEU A 22 -4.15 7.12 -6.53
N ARG A 23 -4.35 6.36 -7.61
CA ARG A 23 -4.81 6.88 -8.90
C ARG A 23 -6.17 7.53 -8.80
N ALA A 24 -7.12 6.96 -8.05
CA ALA A 24 -8.45 7.54 -7.89
C ALA A 24 -8.39 8.92 -7.21
N PHE A 25 -7.56 9.07 -6.17
CA PHE A 25 -7.32 10.37 -5.55
C PHE A 25 -6.59 11.35 -6.50
N ARG A 26 -5.59 10.88 -7.25
CA ARG A 26 -4.92 11.73 -8.25
C ARG A 26 -5.87 12.20 -9.34
N TRP A 27 -6.78 11.33 -9.78
CA TRP A 27 -7.75 11.62 -10.84
C TRP A 27 -8.71 12.75 -10.48
N GLN A 28 -9.03 12.93 -9.19
CA GLN A 28 -9.85 14.06 -8.74
C GLN A 28 -9.17 15.42 -8.99
N GLU A 29 -7.84 15.45 -9.02
CA GLU A 29 -7.06 16.66 -9.23
C GLU A 29 -6.69 16.86 -10.71
N ASP A 30 -6.39 15.79 -11.43
CA ASP A 30 -5.89 15.82 -12.80
C ASP A 30 -6.28 14.56 -13.57
N GLN A 31 -7.22 14.71 -14.51
CA GLN A 31 -7.76 13.62 -15.33
C GLN A 31 -6.86 13.25 -16.53
N PHE A 32 -5.82 14.04 -16.80
CA PHE A 32 -4.86 13.77 -17.89
C PHE A 32 -3.59 13.08 -17.40
N PHE A 33 -3.57 12.66 -16.14
CA PHE A 33 -2.43 12.01 -15.52
C PHE A 33 -2.11 10.64 -16.17
N ASP A 34 -1.04 10.58 -16.96
CA ASP A 34 -0.44 9.33 -17.45
C ASP A 34 0.54 8.77 -16.41
N GLY A 35 0.00 8.03 -15.45
CA GLY A 35 0.74 7.53 -14.31
C GLY A 35 1.56 6.28 -14.61
N ARG A 36 2.67 6.35 -15.34
CA ARG A 36 3.71 5.30 -15.30
C ARG A 36 4.64 5.46 -14.09
N HIS A 37 4.09 5.88 -12.96
CA HIS A 37 4.85 6.19 -11.76
C HIS A 37 4.94 4.96 -10.87
N ASP A 38 6.05 4.82 -10.13
CA ASP A 38 6.10 3.85 -9.05
C ASP A 38 5.16 4.28 -7.89
N LEU A 39 4.91 3.37 -6.94
CA LEU A 39 3.95 3.62 -5.86
C LEU A 39 4.37 4.80 -4.95
N SER A 40 5.67 5.10 -4.84
CA SER A 40 6.18 6.19 -4.00
C SER A 40 5.88 7.55 -4.63
N ASP A 41 6.15 7.67 -5.92
CA ASP A 41 5.82 8.84 -6.72
C ASP A 41 4.31 9.05 -6.77
N LEU A 42 3.55 7.96 -6.96
CA LEU A 42 2.08 8.01 -7.00
C LEU A 42 1.49 8.44 -5.64
N LEU A 43 2.05 7.97 -4.52
CA LEU A 43 1.63 8.41 -3.18
C LEU A 43 1.78 9.92 -3.04
N SER A 44 2.94 10.46 -3.42
CA SER A 44 3.21 11.90 -3.37
C SER A 44 2.26 12.68 -4.27
N ALA A 45 2.02 12.20 -5.48
CA ALA A 45 1.14 12.85 -6.46
C ALA A 45 -0.36 12.80 -6.08
N SER A 46 -0.78 11.76 -5.35
CA SER A 46 -2.19 11.54 -4.96
C SER A 46 -2.74 12.57 -3.96
N LYS A 47 -1.85 13.28 -3.23
CA LYS A 47 -2.21 14.18 -2.12
C LYS A 47 -3.04 13.54 -1.00
N ILE A 48 -3.16 12.22 -0.94
CA ILE A 48 -4.00 11.51 0.05
C ILE A 48 -3.62 11.84 1.51
N LEU A 49 -2.33 12.12 1.77
CA LEU A 49 -1.85 12.54 3.09
C LEU A 49 -2.37 13.94 3.47
N GLY A 50 -2.43 14.89 2.53
CA GLY A 50 -3.03 16.20 2.80
C GLY A 50 -4.52 16.10 3.09
N ILE A 51 -5.23 15.27 2.31
CA ILE A 51 -6.66 14.98 2.51
C ILE A 51 -6.89 14.34 3.89
N ASN A 52 -6.00 13.43 4.30
CA ASN A 52 -6.02 12.81 5.62
C ASN A 52 -5.92 13.83 6.75
N ASP A 53 -4.94 14.75 6.64
CA ASP A 53 -4.71 15.77 7.66
C ASP A 53 -5.92 16.69 7.79
N ASP A 54 -6.48 17.15 6.68
CA ASP A 54 -7.68 18.00 6.67
C ASP A 54 -8.90 17.28 7.24
N TYR A 55 -9.09 16.00 6.89
CA TYR A 55 -10.13 15.17 7.49
C TYR A 55 -9.98 15.08 9.01
N MET A 56 -8.76 14.88 9.51
CA MET A 56 -8.49 14.77 10.95
C MET A 56 -8.66 16.10 11.68
N ARG A 57 -8.21 17.22 11.10
CA ARG A 57 -8.45 18.58 11.64
C ARG A 57 -9.95 18.86 11.79
N ARG A 58 -10.75 18.54 10.77
CA ARG A 58 -12.23 18.67 10.83
C ARG A 58 -12.87 17.83 11.94
N ARG A 59 -12.21 16.77 12.38
CA ARG A 59 -12.64 15.90 13.49
C ARG A 59 -12.09 16.34 14.85
N GLY A 60 -11.43 17.49 14.92
CA GLY A 60 -10.89 18.06 16.16
C GLY A 60 -9.64 17.33 16.67
N LYS A 61 -8.90 16.65 15.80
CA LYS A 61 -7.62 16.00 16.15
C LYS A 61 -6.52 17.02 16.33
N THR A 62 -5.64 16.76 17.30
CA THR A 62 -4.46 17.57 17.57
C THR A 62 -3.40 17.38 16.48
N ASP A 63 -2.49 18.34 16.36
CA ASP A 63 -1.38 18.24 15.39
C ASP A 63 -0.48 17.03 15.65
N GLU A 64 -0.34 16.60 16.91
CA GLU A 64 0.41 15.39 17.26
C GLU A 64 -0.29 14.12 16.76
N GLU A 65 -1.60 13.98 17.03
CA GLU A 65 -2.38 12.84 16.51
C GLU A 65 -2.38 12.78 14.98
N ILE A 66 -2.39 13.95 14.31
CA ILE A 66 -2.31 14.04 12.84
C ILE A 66 -0.93 13.55 12.38
N ARG A 67 0.14 14.00 13.05
CA ARG A 67 1.52 13.59 12.73
C ARG A 67 1.71 12.09 12.91
N GLU A 68 1.23 11.53 14.00
CA GLU A 68 1.26 10.09 14.28
C GLU A 68 0.55 9.30 13.18
N ALA A 69 -0.69 9.68 12.84
CA ALA A 69 -1.43 9.03 11.77
C ALA A 69 -0.74 9.13 10.40
N ALA A 70 -0.11 10.26 10.09
CA ALA A 70 0.67 10.42 8.86
C ALA A 70 1.92 9.53 8.86
N MET A 71 2.59 9.36 10.00
CA MET A 71 3.72 8.44 10.14
C MET A 71 3.28 6.98 9.98
N GLU A 72 2.17 6.58 10.59
CA GLU A 72 1.60 5.23 10.43
C GLU A 72 1.24 4.93 8.97
N PHE A 73 0.61 5.90 8.28
CA PHE A 73 0.27 5.76 6.87
C PHE A 73 1.53 5.60 6.00
N ARG A 74 2.54 6.44 6.21
CA ARG A 74 3.83 6.34 5.49
C ARG A 74 4.55 5.03 5.77
N SER A 75 4.52 4.56 7.02
CA SER A 75 5.10 3.28 7.41
C SER A 75 4.45 2.11 6.67
N ALA A 76 3.11 2.07 6.63
CA ALA A 76 2.38 1.05 5.87
C ALA A 76 2.66 1.13 4.36
N MET A 77 2.73 2.34 3.79
CA MET A 77 3.12 2.51 2.39
C MET A 77 4.55 2.02 2.11
N ASN A 78 5.50 2.28 3.00
CA ASN A 78 6.88 1.81 2.84
C ASN A 78 6.96 0.28 2.82
N GLU A 79 6.20 -0.42 3.67
CA GLU A 79 6.14 -1.88 3.63
C GLU A 79 5.66 -2.39 2.26
N ILE A 80 4.64 -1.77 1.68
CA ILE A 80 4.12 -2.12 0.36
C ILE A 80 5.16 -1.81 -0.72
N VAL A 81 5.76 -0.62 -0.72
CA VAL A 81 6.76 -0.20 -1.72
C VAL A 81 7.99 -1.11 -1.74
N VAL A 82 8.44 -1.58 -0.57
CA VAL A 82 9.60 -2.49 -0.47
C VAL A 82 9.28 -3.87 -1.03
N LEU A 83 8.07 -4.37 -0.82
CA LEU A 83 7.68 -5.76 -1.13
C LEU A 83 7.01 -5.91 -2.50
N TRP A 84 6.42 -4.85 -3.03
CA TRP A 84 5.60 -4.91 -4.24
C TRP A 84 6.33 -4.38 -5.47
N HIS A 85 6.18 -5.09 -6.59
CA HIS A 85 6.57 -4.62 -7.91
C HIS A 85 5.66 -5.21 -8.97
N ASN A 86 5.44 -4.49 -10.08
CA ASN A 86 4.52 -4.93 -11.14
C ASN A 86 4.88 -6.32 -11.74
N ASN A 87 6.17 -6.69 -11.73
CA ASN A 87 6.61 -8.01 -12.20
C ASN A 87 6.09 -9.19 -11.34
N LEU A 88 5.53 -8.94 -10.15
CA LEU A 88 4.90 -9.99 -9.34
C LEU A 88 3.74 -10.67 -10.08
N ARG A 89 3.11 -9.98 -11.05
CA ARG A 89 2.05 -10.54 -11.92
C ARG A 89 2.48 -11.79 -12.70
N PHE A 90 3.79 -12.00 -12.86
CA PHE A 90 4.37 -13.14 -13.54
C PHE A 90 5.30 -13.97 -12.64
N ALA A 91 5.42 -13.61 -11.36
CA ALA A 91 6.35 -14.26 -10.46
C ALA A 91 5.82 -15.62 -10.02
N SER A 92 6.67 -16.65 -10.09
CA SER A 92 6.45 -17.89 -9.35
C SER A 92 6.84 -17.70 -7.87
N GLU A 93 6.33 -18.56 -6.99
CA GLU A 93 6.71 -18.56 -5.57
C GLU A 93 8.22 -18.71 -5.35
N LYS A 94 8.89 -19.50 -6.21
CA LYS A 94 10.36 -19.60 -6.22
C LYS A 94 11.03 -18.26 -6.50
N SER A 95 10.51 -17.51 -7.47
CA SER A 95 11.04 -16.19 -7.85
C SER A 95 10.75 -15.14 -6.78
N LEU A 96 9.56 -15.18 -6.18
CA LEU A 96 9.21 -14.36 -5.02
C LEU A 96 10.15 -14.62 -3.85
N LYS A 97 10.39 -15.90 -3.50
CA LYS A 97 11.32 -16.28 -2.44
C LYS A 97 12.74 -15.75 -2.70
N ALA A 98 13.23 -15.89 -3.93
CA ALA A 98 14.54 -15.35 -4.32
C ALA A 98 14.60 -13.81 -4.18
N HIS A 99 13.53 -13.11 -4.55
CA HIS A 99 13.40 -11.67 -4.33
C HIS A 99 13.48 -11.32 -2.83
N LEU A 100 12.68 -12.00 -1.98
CA LEU A 100 12.66 -11.76 -0.53
C LEU A 100 14.02 -12.04 0.14
N VAL A 101 14.75 -13.06 -0.33
CA VAL A 101 16.13 -13.32 0.11
C VAL A 101 17.04 -12.14 -0.22
N ARG A 102 16.96 -11.62 -1.45
CA ARG A 102 17.79 -10.50 -1.91
C ARG A 102 17.56 -9.22 -1.12
N ILE A 103 16.34 -8.98 -0.65
CA ILE A 103 16.00 -7.82 0.19
C ILE A 103 16.06 -8.11 1.70
N HIS A 104 16.70 -9.22 2.10
CA HIS A 104 16.90 -9.63 3.49
C HIS A 104 15.62 -9.86 4.32
N ARG A 105 14.47 -10.05 3.66
CA ARG A 105 13.14 -10.21 4.30
C ARG A 105 12.82 -11.63 4.76
N VAL A 106 13.76 -12.57 4.60
CA VAL A 106 13.64 -13.95 5.09
C VAL A 106 14.47 -14.23 6.34
N GLN A 107 15.37 -13.31 6.72
CA GLN A 107 16.30 -13.52 7.82
C GLN A 107 15.56 -13.49 9.16
N GLY A 108 15.82 -14.46 10.03
CA GLY A 108 15.20 -14.55 11.36
C GLY A 108 13.70 -14.91 11.36
N VAL A 109 13.10 -15.19 10.20
CA VAL A 109 11.69 -15.62 10.13
C VAL A 109 11.56 -17.07 10.59
N LYS A 110 10.73 -17.30 11.63
CA LYS A 110 10.31 -18.65 12.03
C LYS A 110 9.11 -19.07 11.19
N GLY A 111 9.16 -20.27 10.60
CA GLY A 111 8.08 -20.80 9.76
C GLY A 111 8.23 -20.50 8.27
N ASP A 112 7.11 -20.34 7.55
CA ASP A 112 7.12 -20.06 6.11
C ASP A 112 7.35 -18.55 5.84
N PRO A 113 8.52 -18.17 5.27
CA PRO A 113 8.84 -16.79 4.99
C PRO A 113 7.97 -16.17 3.88
N LEU A 114 7.45 -16.96 2.93
CA LEU A 114 6.56 -16.45 1.88
C LEU A 114 5.24 -16.01 2.49
N LYS A 115 4.62 -16.91 3.26
CA LYS A 115 3.38 -16.62 4.00
C LYS A 115 3.51 -15.39 4.89
N LYS A 116 4.61 -15.28 5.66
CA LYS A 116 4.81 -14.15 6.55
C LYS A 116 4.86 -12.82 5.78
N ASN A 117 5.70 -12.73 4.75
CA ASN A 117 5.87 -11.50 3.98
C ASN A 117 4.61 -11.13 3.19
N ALA A 118 3.89 -12.12 2.66
CA ALA A 118 2.59 -11.90 2.03
C ALA A 118 1.57 -11.36 3.04
N SER A 119 1.53 -11.92 4.25
CA SER A 119 0.66 -11.43 5.32
C SER A 119 1.00 -10.00 5.71
N ASP A 120 2.29 -9.69 5.94
CA ASP A 120 2.74 -8.34 6.32
C ASP A 120 2.35 -7.31 5.24
N LEU A 121 2.54 -7.63 3.95
CA LEU A 121 2.10 -6.78 2.84
C LEU A 121 0.58 -6.62 2.84
N MET A 122 -0.19 -7.71 2.99
CA MET A 122 -1.65 -7.64 2.94
C MET A 122 -2.23 -6.86 4.12
N ASP A 123 -1.62 -6.95 5.31
CA ASP A 123 -1.98 -6.14 6.46
C ASP A 123 -1.74 -4.65 6.19
N ALA A 124 -0.61 -4.31 5.58
CA ALA A 124 -0.32 -2.93 5.16
C ALA A 124 -1.32 -2.44 4.10
N VAL A 125 -1.60 -3.25 3.07
CA VAL A 125 -2.61 -2.96 2.03
C VAL A 125 -3.96 -2.70 2.66
N GLN A 126 -4.40 -3.56 3.58
CA GLN A 126 -5.71 -3.42 4.23
C GLN A 126 -5.82 -2.10 5.01
N ARG A 127 -4.77 -1.69 5.72
CA ARG A 127 -4.73 -0.40 6.44
C ARG A 127 -4.87 0.77 5.48
N ILE A 128 -4.11 0.78 4.40
CA ILE A 128 -4.13 1.84 3.38
C ILE A 128 -5.49 1.90 2.69
N VAL A 129 -6.02 0.77 2.23
CA VAL A 129 -7.30 0.71 1.53
C VAL A 129 -8.46 1.12 2.43
N ASN A 130 -8.50 0.63 3.68
CA ASN A 130 -9.54 1.03 4.64
C ASN A 130 -9.49 2.53 4.91
N ARG A 131 -8.29 3.08 5.13
CA ARG A 131 -8.15 4.51 5.37
C ARG A 131 -8.55 5.32 4.13
N GLY A 132 -8.10 4.90 2.95
CA GLY A 132 -8.46 5.50 1.69
C GLY A 132 -9.96 5.53 1.44
N PHE A 133 -10.67 4.44 1.75
CA PHE A 133 -12.13 4.38 1.64
C PHE A 133 -12.82 5.39 2.57
N VAL A 134 -12.38 5.50 3.82
CA VAL A 134 -12.91 6.50 4.78
C VAL A 134 -12.70 7.92 4.26
N LEU A 135 -11.50 8.22 3.74
CA LEU A 135 -11.18 9.53 3.19
C LEU A 135 -12.02 9.84 1.95
N TRP A 136 -12.18 8.86 1.05
CA TRP A 136 -12.98 9.00 -0.16
C TRP A 136 -14.46 9.28 0.16
N ASP A 137 -15.05 8.55 1.10
CA ASP A 137 -16.44 8.81 1.52
C ASP A 137 -16.59 10.20 2.17
N SER A 138 -15.58 10.65 2.90
CA SER A 138 -15.61 11.97 3.54
C SER A 138 -15.63 13.13 2.55
N GLN A 139 -15.09 12.94 1.34
CA GLN A 139 -15.07 13.96 0.29
C GLN A 139 -16.40 14.06 -0.46
N LYS A 140 -17.21 13.00 -0.51
CA LYS A 140 -18.53 13.02 -1.15
C LYS A 140 -19.59 13.77 -0.35
N LYS A 141 -19.34 13.97 0.95
CA LYS A 141 -20.27 14.61 1.90
C LYS A 141 -19.99 16.10 2.10
N SER A 142 -19.06 16.67 1.33
CA SER A 142 -18.72 18.08 1.33
C SER A 142 -19.20 18.77 0.06
#